data_AF-A0A5R8PI45-F1
#
_entry.id   AF-A0A5R8PI45-F1
#
_cell.length_a   1.000
_cell.length_b   1.000
_cell.length_c   1.000
_cell.angle_alpha   90.00
_cell.angle_beta   90.00
_cell.angle_gamma   90.00
#
_symmetry.space_group_name_H-M   'P 1'
#
loop_
_entity.id
_entity.type
_entity.pdbx_description
1 polymer ?
#
loop_
_entity_poly.entity_id
_entity_poly.type
_entity_poly.pdbx_seq_one_letter_code
_entity_poly.pdbx_strand_id
1 'polypeptide(L)'
;MSQPGWSAAQAAAARTQTDHTLEICGTDLHVGASYTTSGSIGSWTGAAVGRRTTAAVAVLAGALLAATGCNATNEGTADPTSSTNEAATTEALWDPCHQIGDDILAQIGVDPSTEDDTISGVENVEGWKLCSWKDRPTRPNYSLGVWSTNHTIEESKKDPNNVDFTDITIAGRDGVQFRRADDNNDDVCYLSFPSGEQTIEISVYKAYTSKTLDDDRPPCVIAASAAEILVPILPR
;
A
#
# COMPACT_ATOMS: atom_id res chain seq x y z
N MET A 1 -47.03 6.78 27.07
CA MET A 1 -45.68 6.18 27.09
C MET A 1 -45.53 5.39 25.80
N SER A 2 -44.93 5.99 24.77
CA SER A 2 -44.75 5.38 23.45
C SER A 2 -43.41 5.88 22.89
N GLN A 3 -42.47 4.96 22.68
CA GLN A 3 -41.16 5.19 22.06
C GLN A 3 -41.29 5.09 20.52
N PRO A 4 -40.57 5.89 19.73
CA PRO A 4 -40.47 5.69 18.28
C PRO A 4 -39.32 4.73 17.91
N GLY A 5 -39.56 3.92 16.88
CA GLY A 5 -38.70 2.84 16.42
C GLY A 5 -37.43 3.27 15.69
N TRP A 6 -36.43 2.40 15.73
CA TRP A 6 -35.21 2.46 14.92
C TRP A 6 -35.36 1.56 13.70
N SER A 7 -35.15 2.10 12.50
CA SER A 7 -34.98 1.31 11.27
C SER A 7 -33.52 0.86 11.14
N ALA A 8 -33.29 -0.44 11.01
CA ALA A 8 -31.99 -0.99 10.68
C ALA A 8 -31.69 -0.77 9.18
N ALA A 9 -30.68 0.04 8.87
CA ALA A 9 -30.06 0.09 7.55
C ALA A 9 -29.16 -1.14 7.40
N GLN A 10 -29.41 -1.95 6.37
CA GLN A 10 -28.61 -3.12 6.03
C GLN A 10 -27.26 -2.66 5.44
N ALA A 11 -26.16 -2.97 6.12
CA ALA A 11 -24.83 -2.90 5.55
C ALA A 11 -24.69 -4.05 4.52
N ALA A 12 -24.53 -3.70 3.25
CA ALA A 12 -24.18 -4.67 2.21
C ALA A 12 -22.72 -5.11 2.44
N ALA A 13 -22.51 -6.39 2.75
CA ALA A 13 -21.17 -6.97 2.78
C ALA A 13 -20.57 -6.93 1.36
N ALA A 14 -19.39 -6.32 1.22
CA ALA A 14 -18.59 -6.43 0.00
C ALA A 14 -18.26 -7.91 -0.22
N ARG A 15 -18.74 -8.47 -1.34
CA ARG A 15 -18.39 -9.83 -1.76
C ARG A 15 -17.02 -9.78 -2.43
N THR A 16 -16.02 -10.39 -1.80
CA THR A 16 -14.79 -10.81 -2.49
C THR A 16 -15.19 -11.88 -3.50
N GLN A 17 -15.15 -11.55 -4.80
CA GLN A 17 -15.33 -12.53 -5.86
C GLN A 17 -13.94 -13.02 -6.28
N THR A 18 -13.62 -14.26 -5.92
CA THR A 18 -12.43 -14.94 -6.42
C THR A 18 -12.82 -15.68 -7.69
N ASP A 19 -12.43 -15.17 -8.85
CA ASP A 19 -12.49 -15.95 -10.09
C ASP A 19 -11.18 -16.73 -10.23
N HIS A 20 -11.27 -18.06 -10.22
CA HIS A 20 -10.14 -18.94 -10.49
C HIS A 20 -10.18 -19.34 -11.96
N THR A 21 -9.38 -18.68 -12.81
CA THR A 21 -9.11 -19.17 -14.16
C THR A 21 -7.95 -20.15 -14.14
N LEU A 22 -8.22 -21.41 -14.43
CA LEU A 22 -7.20 -22.42 -14.68
C LEU A 22 -6.73 -22.29 -16.13
N GLU A 23 -5.55 -21.71 -16.33
CA GLU A 23 -4.86 -21.72 -17.62
C GLU A 23 -3.80 -22.83 -17.59
N ILE A 24 -3.96 -23.86 -18.41
CA ILE A 24 -2.98 -24.95 -18.53
C ILE A 24 -2.18 -24.71 -19.81
N CYS A 25 -0.93 -24.26 -19.68
CA CYS A 25 0.03 -24.19 -20.77
C CYS A 25 1.27 -25.01 -20.42
N GLY A 26 1.36 -26.25 -20.93
CA GLY A 26 2.53 -27.11 -20.73
C GLY A 26 2.72 -27.63 -19.30
N THR A 27 3.93 -28.11 -18.99
CA THR A 27 4.27 -28.75 -17.70
C THR A 27 4.50 -27.79 -16.53
N ASP A 28 4.28 -26.48 -16.72
CA ASP A 28 4.46 -25.48 -15.67
C ASP A 28 3.12 -24.92 -15.20
N LEU A 29 2.81 -25.19 -13.93
CA LEU A 29 1.64 -24.64 -13.24
C LEU A 29 1.95 -23.21 -12.79
N HIS A 30 1.45 -22.21 -13.53
CA HIS A 30 1.45 -20.82 -13.08
C HIS A 30 0.12 -20.53 -12.38
N VAL A 31 0.16 -20.24 -11.08
CA VAL A 31 -0.99 -19.71 -10.35
C VAL A 31 -0.89 -18.19 -10.39
N GLY A 32 -1.56 -17.57 -11.37
CA GLY A 32 -1.80 -16.12 -11.36
C GLY A 32 -3.02 -15.83 -10.51
N ALA A 33 -2.86 -15.02 -9.46
CA ALA A 33 -3.99 -14.40 -8.76
C ALA A 33 -4.02 -12.93 -9.13
N SER A 34 -5.05 -12.50 -9.86
CA SER A 34 -5.33 -11.09 -10.11
C SER A 34 -6.29 -10.58 -9.02
N TYR A 35 -5.88 -9.54 -8.29
CA TYR A 35 -6.73 -8.87 -7.30
C TYR A 35 -7.26 -7.58 -7.92
N THR A 36 -8.51 -7.57 -8.36
CA THR A 36 -9.19 -6.34 -8.74
C THR A 36 -9.93 -5.79 -7.53
N THR A 37 -9.28 -4.90 -6.77
CA THR A 37 -10.01 -4.11 -5.77
C THR A 37 -10.55 -2.86 -6.46
N SER A 38 -11.85 -2.84 -6.71
CA SER A 38 -12.55 -1.68 -7.22
C SER A 38 -12.48 -0.53 -6.19
N GLY A 39 -11.73 0.53 -6.52
CA GLY A 39 -12.06 1.91 -6.15
C GLY A 39 -12.10 2.30 -4.67
N SER A 40 -11.18 1.81 -3.83
CA SER A 40 -10.96 2.40 -2.50
C SER A 40 -9.46 2.44 -2.18
N ILE A 41 -8.96 3.63 -1.88
CA ILE A 41 -7.56 3.86 -1.51
C ILE A 41 -7.33 3.14 -0.18
N GLY A 42 -6.60 2.03 -0.26
CA GLY A 42 -6.65 0.93 0.70
C GLY A 42 -6.43 1.35 2.15
N SER A 43 -7.35 0.91 3.01
CA SER A 43 -7.19 0.85 4.47
C SER A 43 -6.21 -0.28 4.79
N TRP A 44 -4.93 0.05 4.96
CA TRP A 44 -3.88 -0.92 5.26
C TRP A 44 -3.55 -0.96 6.76
N THR A 45 -4.49 -1.44 7.58
CA THR A 45 -4.15 -1.83 8.95
C THR A 45 -3.45 -3.19 8.93
N GLY A 46 -2.28 -3.27 9.55
CA GLY A 46 -1.38 -4.42 9.54
C GLY A 46 -2.05 -5.78 9.79
N ALA A 47 -1.77 -6.72 8.90
CA ALA A 47 -2.12 -8.12 9.12
C ALA A 47 -1.23 -8.71 10.23
N ALA A 48 -1.88 -9.06 11.34
CA ALA A 48 -1.28 -9.89 12.38
C ALA A 48 -0.74 -11.20 11.78
N VAL A 49 0.49 -11.57 12.17
CA VAL A 49 1.14 -12.84 11.78
C VAL A 49 0.29 -14.02 12.27
N GLY A 50 -0.54 -14.55 11.38
CA GLY A 50 -1.29 -15.79 11.54
C GLY A 50 -0.43 -16.99 11.16
N ARG A 51 -0.19 -17.88 12.13
CA ARG A 51 0.55 -19.13 12.01
C ARG A 51 0.02 -19.97 10.84
N ARG A 52 0.86 -20.20 9.81
CA ARG A 52 0.55 -21.08 8.67
C ARG A 52 0.26 -22.50 9.18
N THR A 53 -1.00 -22.90 9.23
CA THR A 53 -1.38 -24.31 9.31
C THR A 53 -1.27 -24.91 7.92
N THR A 54 -0.23 -25.72 7.70
CA THR A 54 -0.02 -26.51 6.50
C THR A 54 -1.18 -27.50 6.35
N ALA A 55 -2.15 -27.20 5.48
CA ALA A 55 -3.14 -28.18 5.07
C ALA A 55 -2.50 -29.10 4.01
N ALA A 56 -2.30 -30.37 4.37
CA ALA A 56 -1.83 -31.40 3.45
C ALA A 56 -2.91 -31.69 2.40
N VAL A 57 -2.65 -31.36 1.14
CA VAL A 57 -3.50 -31.75 0.02
C VAL A 57 -3.14 -33.18 -0.38
N ALA A 58 -4.07 -34.11 -0.18
CA ALA A 58 -3.95 -35.49 -0.64
C ALA A 58 -4.10 -35.55 -2.16
N VAL A 59 -3.06 -36.00 -2.87
CA VAL A 59 -3.09 -36.25 -4.31
C VAL A 59 -3.77 -37.60 -4.56
N LEU A 60 -4.96 -37.57 -5.18
CA LEU A 60 -5.56 -38.75 -5.78
C LEU A 60 -5.23 -38.76 -7.28
N ALA A 61 -4.42 -39.73 -7.70
CA ALA A 61 -4.15 -40.03 -9.09
C ALA A 61 -5.37 -40.70 -9.74
N GLY A 62 -5.83 -40.19 -10.88
CA GLY A 62 -6.94 -40.73 -11.68
C GLY A 62 -6.68 -40.50 -13.18
N ALA A 63 -6.94 -41.53 -13.98
CA ALA A 63 -6.38 -41.76 -15.30
C ALA A 63 -7.11 -41.10 -16.51
N LEU A 64 -6.32 -40.81 -17.55
CA LEU A 64 -6.47 -41.07 -19.01
C LEU A 64 -7.64 -40.49 -19.86
N LEU A 65 -7.21 -39.90 -21.00
CA LEU A 65 -7.79 -39.82 -22.38
C LEU A 65 -8.84 -38.73 -22.71
N ALA A 66 -8.48 -37.82 -23.63
CA ALA A 66 -8.89 -37.81 -25.05
C ALA A 66 -8.75 -36.39 -25.65
N ALA A 67 -8.19 -36.32 -26.86
CA ALA A 67 -8.09 -35.10 -27.63
C ALA A 67 -9.45 -34.71 -28.23
N THR A 68 -9.81 -33.42 -28.13
CA THR A 68 -10.70 -32.73 -29.06
C THR A 68 -10.16 -31.31 -29.28
N GLY A 69 -9.89 -30.98 -30.54
CA GLY A 69 -9.58 -29.61 -30.94
C GLY A 69 -10.86 -28.77 -31.01
N CYS A 70 -10.75 -27.50 -30.62
CA CYS A 70 -11.73 -26.47 -30.98
C CYS A 70 -11.00 -25.29 -31.59
N ASN A 71 -11.10 -25.20 -32.91
CA ASN A 71 -10.81 -24.00 -33.69
C ASN A 71 -12.01 -23.06 -33.54
N ALA A 72 -11.87 -21.99 -32.77
CA ALA A 72 -12.86 -20.91 -32.70
C ALA A 72 -12.19 -19.61 -33.15
N THR A 73 -12.28 -19.36 -34.45
CA THR A 73 -12.15 -18.03 -35.05
C THR A 73 -13.21 -17.14 -34.40
N ASN A 74 -12.80 -16.27 -33.49
CA ASN A 74 -13.60 -15.14 -33.05
C ASN A 74 -13.00 -13.89 -33.67
N GLU A 75 -13.59 -13.45 -34.78
CA GLU A 75 -13.58 -12.04 -35.16
C GLU A 75 -14.44 -11.29 -34.13
N GLY A 76 -13.84 -10.97 -33.00
CA GLY A 76 -14.29 -9.92 -32.12
C GLY A 76 -13.16 -8.91 -32.07
N THR A 77 -13.41 -7.69 -32.54
CA THR A 77 -12.56 -6.54 -32.24
C THR A 77 -12.47 -6.47 -30.71
N ALA A 78 -11.39 -6.98 -30.16
CA ALA A 78 -10.97 -6.63 -28.82
C ALA A 78 -10.67 -5.14 -28.89
N ASP A 79 -11.60 -4.32 -28.38
CA ASP A 79 -11.25 -2.99 -27.92
C ASP A 79 -10.05 -3.18 -26.98
N PRO A 80 -8.90 -2.54 -27.25
CA PRO A 80 -7.79 -2.58 -26.32
C PRO A 80 -8.21 -1.76 -25.11
N THR A 81 -8.86 -2.41 -24.15
CA THR A 81 -9.20 -1.81 -22.86
C THR A 81 -7.89 -1.55 -22.13
N SER A 82 -7.34 -0.35 -22.32
CA SER A 82 -6.43 0.48 -21.48
C SER A 82 -5.57 -0.15 -20.37
N SER A 83 -5.20 -1.43 -20.42
CA SER A 83 -4.32 -2.09 -19.45
C SER A 83 -2.84 -1.82 -19.72
N THR A 84 -2.52 -1.25 -20.88
CA THR A 84 -1.14 -0.98 -21.31
C THR A 84 -0.52 0.25 -20.63
N ASN A 85 -1.24 1.01 -19.80
CA ASN A 85 -0.75 2.30 -19.31
C ASN A 85 -0.54 2.42 -17.78
N GLU A 86 -1.23 1.64 -16.94
CA GLU A 86 -1.09 1.77 -15.47
C GLU A 86 0.23 1.19 -14.95
N ALA A 87 0.63 0.01 -15.42
CA ALA A 87 1.93 -0.59 -15.08
C ALA A 87 3.10 0.31 -15.55
N ALA A 88 3.01 0.85 -16.77
CA ALA A 88 4.02 1.78 -17.29
C ALA A 88 4.08 3.10 -16.49
N THR A 89 2.93 3.60 -16.03
CA THR A 89 2.85 4.78 -15.16
C THR A 89 3.48 4.49 -13.80
N THR A 90 3.25 3.30 -13.25
CA THR A 90 3.85 2.86 -11.97
C THR A 90 5.38 2.76 -12.09
N GLU A 91 5.89 2.16 -13.16
CA GLU A 91 7.33 2.05 -13.41
C GLU A 91 8.03 3.42 -13.51
N ALA A 92 7.34 4.42 -14.06
CA ALA A 92 7.85 5.78 -14.19
C ALA A 92 7.93 6.55 -12.85
N LEU A 93 7.29 6.06 -11.78
CA LEU A 93 7.35 6.69 -10.47
C LEU A 93 8.78 6.69 -9.92
N TRP A 94 9.14 7.77 -9.24
CA TRP A 94 10.38 7.86 -8.47
C TRP A 94 10.45 6.72 -7.45
N ASP A 95 11.59 6.04 -7.39
CA ASP A 95 11.77 4.86 -6.56
C ASP A 95 12.52 5.23 -5.25
N PRO A 96 11.82 5.31 -4.11
CA PRO A 96 12.45 5.68 -2.84
C PRO A 96 13.56 4.72 -2.39
N CYS A 97 13.48 3.41 -2.70
CA CYS A 97 14.50 2.44 -2.25
C CYS A 97 15.85 2.67 -2.95
N HIS A 98 15.82 3.08 -4.22
CA HIS A 98 17.05 3.31 -4.98
C HIS A 98 17.57 4.75 -4.93
N GLN A 99 16.72 5.70 -4.52
CA GLN A 99 17.01 7.13 -4.63
C GLN A 99 17.37 7.77 -3.29
N ILE A 100 17.02 7.14 -2.15
CA ILE A 100 17.41 7.61 -0.82
C ILE A 100 18.64 6.81 -0.37
N GLY A 101 19.78 7.48 -0.25
CA GLY A 101 21.03 6.84 0.17
C GLY A 101 21.10 6.55 1.67
N ASP A 102 21.88 5.54 2.04
CA ASP A 102 22.15 5.15 3.44
C ASP A 102 22.63 6.31 4.32
N ASP A 103 23.37 7.27 3.75
CA ASP A 103 23.86 8.45 4.47
C ASP A 103 22.72 9.42 4.82
N ILE A 104 21.69 9.50 3.98
CA ILE A 104 20.47 10.27 4.25
C ILE A 104 19.62 9.55 5.30
N LEU A 105 19.45 8.23 5.17
CA LEU A 105 18.74 7.40 6.15
C LEU A 105 19.38 7.48 7.54
N ALA A 106 20.72 7.43 7.61
CA ALA A 106 21.47 7.59 8.85
C ALA A 106 21.30 8.98 9.46
N GLN A 107 21.22 10.05 8.65
CA GLN A 107 20.94 11.40 9.12
C GLN A 107 19.52 11.53 9.71
N ILE A 108 18.54 10.85 9.11
CA ILE A 108 17.16 10.79 9.60
C ILE A 108 17.05 9.97 10.89
N GLY A 109 17.98 9.04 11.11
CA GLY A 109 18.00 8.16 12.27
C GLY A 109 17.22 6.86 12.08
N VAL A 110 17.14 6.37 10.84
CA VAL A 110 16.63 5.03 10.52
C VAL A 110 17.75 4.12 10.04
N ASP A 111 17.56 2.81 10.17
CA ASP A 111 18.57 1.80 9.84
C ASP A 111 18.34 1.26 8.42
N PRO A 112 19.25 1.50 7.47
CA PRO A 112 19.12 1.00 6.09
C PRO A 112 19.01 -0.52 6.00
N SER A 113 19.57 -1.28 6.95
CA SER A 113 19.48 -2.75 6.97
C SER A 113 18.07 -3.30 7.22
N THR A 114 17.12 -2.41 7.51
CA THR A 114 15.72 -2.74 7.81
C THR A 114 14.75 -2.41 6.69
N GLU A 115 15.30 -2.13 5.51
CA GLU A 115 14.55 -1.86 4.28
C GLU A 115 13.44 -2.89 4.02
N ASP A 116 12.28 -2.38 3.65
CA ASP A 116 11.10 -3.14 3.24
C ASP A 116 10.37 -2.36 2.14
N ASP A 117 10.33 -2.95 0.95
CA ASP A 117 9.72 -2.43 -0.29
C ASP A 117 8.28 -2.93 -0.48
N THR A 118 7.73 -3.66 0.51
CA THR A 118 6.39 -4.24 0.44
C THR A 118 5.35 -3.36 1.10
N ILE A 119 4.17 -3.29 0.48
CA ILE A 119 3.01 -2.61 1.05
C ILE A 119 2.18 -3.65 1.79
N SER A 120 2.31 -3.70 3.12
CA SER A 120 1.68 -4.75 3.94
C SER A 120 2.02 -6.18 3.49
N GLY A 121 3.25 -6.40 3.01
CA GLY A 121 3.68 -7.69 2.48
C GLY A 121 3.26 -7.99 1.04
N VAL A 122 2.68 -7.01 0.34
CA VAL A 122 2.36 -7.09 -1.10
C VAL A 122 3.39 -6.29 -1.89
N GLU A 123 4.02 -6.96 -2.84
CA GLU A 123 4.95 -6.35 -3.80
C GLU A 123 4.19 -5.76 -4.99
N ASN A 124 4.77 -4.74 -5.66
CA ASN A 124 4.30 -4.22 -6.95
C ASN A 124 2.82 -3.77 -6.98
N VAL A 125 2.39 -2.98 -5.99
CA VAL A 125 1.05 -2.39 -6.00
C VAL A 125 0.96 -1.34 -7.12
N GLU A 126 0.06 -1.54 -8.08
CA GLU A 126 -0.16 -0.61 -9.18
C GLU A 126 -0.44 0.81 -8.67
N GLY A 127 0.22 1.80 -9.27
CA GLY A 127 0.13 3.21 -8.90
C GLY A 127 1.01 3.62 -7.72
N TRP A 128 1.80 2.70 -7.15
CA TRP A 128 2.61 2.95 -5.96
C TRP A 128 4.03 2.38 -6.06
N LYS A 129 5.00 3.13 -5.54
CA LYS A 129 6.29 2.62 -5.09
C LYS A 129 6.48 3.01 -3.63
N LEU A 130 7.05 2.12 -2.83
CA LEU A 130 7.29 2.33 -1.40
C LEU A 130 8.70 1.87 -1.06
N CYS A 131 9.32 2.58 -0.13
CA CYS A 131 10.34 2.02 0.71
C CYS A 131 10.14 2.42 2.17
N SER A 132 10.35 1.49 3.08
CA SER A 132 10.28 1.77 4.51
C SER A 132 11.47 1.24 5.28
N TRP A 133 11.79 1.92 6.37
CA TRP A 133 12.89 1.58 7.27
C TRP A 133 12.45 1.76 8.72
N LYS A 134 13.03 1.00 9.61
CA LYS A 134 12.84 1.10 11.05
C LYS A 134 13.94 1.95 11.67
N ASP A 135 13.65 2.59 12.80
CA ASP A 135 14.66 3.29 13.59
C ASP A 135 15.77 2.36 14.12
N ARG A 136 15.46 1.07 14.27
CA ARG A 136 16.39 0.02 14.68
C ARG A 136 15.89 -1.38 14.28
N PRO A 137 16.80 -2.37 14.10
CA PRO A 137 16.42 -3.68 13.57
C PRO A 137 15.68 -4.56 14.59
N THR A 138 15.83 -4.30 15.89
CA THR A 138 15.16 -5.06 16.94
C THR A 138 14.36 -4.15 17.84
N ARG A 139 13.08 -4.51 18.07
CA ARG A 139 12.11 -3.71 18.85
C ARG A 139 12.10 -2.23 18.41
N PRO A 140 11.80 -1.96 17.12
CA PRO A 140 11.75 -0.60 16.62
C PRO A 140 10.73 0.23 17.38
N ASN A 141 11.03 1.52 17.58
CA ASN A 141 10.04 2.46 18.08
C ASN A 141 9.05 2.87 16.99
N TYR A 142 9.55 2.98 15.75
CA TYR A 142 8.76 3.39 14.61
C TYR A 142 9.33 2.85 13.30
N SER A 143 8.49 2.87 12.27
CA SER A 143 8.91 2.75 10.87
C SER A 143 8.66 4.08 10.15
N LEU A 144 9.62 4.52 9.34
CA LEU A 144 9.50 5.59 8.37
C LEU A 144 9.24 4.97 7.00
N GLY A 145 8.21 5.42 6.31
CA GLY A 145 7.93 5.06 4.91
C GLY A 145 8.03 6.27 4.01
N VAL A 146 8.54 6.08 2.80
CA VAL A 146 8.48 7.06 1.71
C VAL A 146 7.79 6.40 0.53
N TRP A 147 6.77 7.07 0.00
CA TRP A 147 5.88 6.56 -1.04
C TRP A 147 5.93 7.49 -2.24
N SER A 148 5.88 6.91 -3.44
CA SER A 148 5.60 7.64 -4.68
C SER A 148 4.31 7.11 -5.26
N THR A 149 3.44 7.99 -5.74
CA THR A 149 2.19 7.59 -6.38
C THR A 149 1.79 8.54 -7.51
N ASN A 150 1.07 8.01 -8.50
CA ASN A 150 0.40 8.80 -9.53
C ASN A 150 -0.92 9.41 -9.03
N HIS A 151 -1.35 9.10 -7.81
CA HIS A 151 -2.49 9.75 -7.17
C HIS A 151 -2.15 11.16 -6.70
N THR A 152 -3.08 12.08 -6.90
CA THR A 152 -2.96 13.48 -6.49
C THR A 152 -3.38 13.69 -5.04
N ILE A 153 -2.84 14.73 -4.38
CA ILE A 153 -3.29 15.15 -3.04
C ILE A 153 -4.81 15.43 -3.00
N GLU A 154 -5.39 15.94 -4.09
CA GLU A 154 -6.83 16.20 -4.18
C GLU A 154 -7.67 14.92 -4.28
N GLU A 155 -7.12 13.84 -4.82
CA GLU A 155 -7.75 12.51 -4.74
C GLU A 155 -7.66 11.97 -3.30
N SER A 156 -6.50 12.10 -2.65
CA SER A 156 -6.34 11.73 -1.23
C SER A 156 -7.33 12.47 -0.33
N LYS A 157 -7.60 13.75 -0.58
CA LYS A 157 -8.61 14.56 0.14
C LYS A 157 -10.06 14.12 -0.06
N LYS A 158 -10.37 13.45 -1.17
CA LYS A 158 -11.72 12.93 -1.46
C LYS A 158 -11.96 11.56 -0.85
N ASP A 159 -10.90 10.87 -0.42
CA ASP A 159 -11.01 9.59 0.28
C ASP A 159 -11.62 9.80 1.67
N PRO A 160 -12.80 9.23 1.97
CA PRO A 160 -13.35 9.30 3.31
C PRO A 160 -12.50 8.57 4.36
N ASN A 161 -11.54 7.73 3.95
CA ASN A 161 -10.60 7.09 4.85
C ASN A 161 -9.44 8.00 5.26
N ASN A 162 -9.26 9.17 4.62
CA ASN A 162 -8.29 10.18 5.01
C ASN A 162 -9.01 11.35 5.68
N VAL A 163 -8.51 11.79 6.83
CA VAL A 163 -9.14 12.82 7.66
C VAL A 163 -8.11 13.78 8.26
N ASP A 164 -8.61 14.88 8.84
CA ASP A 164 -7.83 15.88 9.58
C ASP A 164 -6.68 16.51 8.79
N PHE A 165 -6.97 16.85 7.54
CA PHE A 165 -6.03 17.54 6.66
C PHE A 165 -5.59 18.90 7.22
N THR A 166 -4.27 19.12 7.20
CA THR A 166 -3.66 20.40 7.59
C THR A 166 -2.61 20.78 6.56
N ASP A 167 -2.67 22.00 6.03
CA ASP A 167 -1.64 22.53 5.14
C ASP A 167 -0.32 22.74 5.91
N ILE A 168 0.79 22.32 5.32
CA ILE A 168 2.13 22.41 5.91
C ILE A 168 3.14 22.96 4.90
N THR A 169 4.22 23.55 5.39
CA THR A 169 5.39 23.91 4.59
C THR A 169 6.63 23.38 5.29
N ILE A 170 7.39 22.50 4.63
CA ILE A 170 8.62 21.87 5.15
C ILE A 170 9.73 22.07 4.14
N ALA A 171 10.93 22.47 4.59
CA ALA A 171 12.06 22.79 3.72
C ALA A 171 11.70 23.68 2.49
N GLY A 172 10.72 24.58 2.65
CA GLY A 172 10.24 25.47 1.60
C GLY A 172 9.38 24.82 0.50
N ARG A 173 8.88 23.60 0.73
CA ARG A 173 7.88 22.94 -0.13
C ARG A 173 6.55 22.85 0.61
N ASP A 174 5.50 23.32 -0.03
CA ASP A 174 4.14 23.17 0.48
C ASP A 174 3.66 21.73 0.32
N GLY A 175 2.89 21.27 1.30
CA GLY A 175 2.34 19.92 1.35
C GLY A 175 1.12 19.86 2.26
N VAL A 176 0.66 18.65 2.53
CA VAL A 176 -0.51 18.41 3.38
C VAL A 176 -0.20 17.29 4.36
N GLN A 177 -0.47 17.53 5.64
CA GLN A 177 -0.51 16.50 6.68
C GLN A 177 -1.92 15.92 6.76
N PHE A 178 -2.04 14.61 6.98
CA PHE A 178 -3.31 13.96 7.28
C PHE A 178 -3.10 12.67 8.09
N ARG A 179 -4.21 12.06 8.51
CA ARG A 179 -4.23 10.72 9.12
C ARG A 179 -5.36 9.88 8.53
N ARG A 180 -5.35 8.58 8.84
CA ARG A 180 -6.42 7.67 8.43
C ARG A 180 -7.57 7.68 9.44
N ALA A 181 -8.81 7.55 8.97
CA ALA A 181 -10.01 7.60 9.79
C ALA A 181 -10.10 6.43 10.79
N ASP A 182 -9.49 5.29 10.46
CA ASP A 182 -9.42 4.08 11.28
C ASP A 182 -8.24 4.08 12.27
N ASP A 183 -7.31 5.04 12.16
CA ASP A 183 -6.26 5.27 13.15
C ASP A 183 -6.82 5.97 14.38
N ASN A 184 -7.39 5.17 15.28
CA ASN A 184 -8.03 5.63 16.52
C ASN A 184 -7.02 5.96 17.63
N ASN A 185 -5.75 5.60 17.47
CA ASN A 185 -4.71 5.78 18.49
C ASN A 185 -3.71 6.89 18.14
N ASP A 186 -3.88 7.54 16.98
CA ASP A 186 -2.92 8.47 16.40
C ASP A 186 -1.52 7.84 16.28
N ASP A 187 -1.48 6.58 15.84
CA ASP A 187 -0.27 5.77 15.68
C ASP A 187 0.46 6.12 14.37
N VAL A 188 -0.20 6.77 13.42
CA VAL A 188 0.31 7.03 12.07
C VAL A 188 0.20 8.50 11.69
N CYS A 189 1.24 9.00 11.02
CA CYS A 189 1.20 10.29 10.36
C CYS A 189 1.55 10.16 8.89
N TYR A 190 0.91 10.96 8.04
CA TYR A 190 1.22 11.10 6.63
C TYR A 190 1.46 12.56 6.28
N LEU A 191 2.50 12.82 5.47
CA LEU A 191 2.83 14.11 4.89
C LEU A 191 2.93 13.93 3.38
N SER A 192 2.06 14.56 2.59
CA SER A 192 2.08 14.47 1.13
C SER A 192 2.59 15.76 0.50
N PHE A 193 3.46 15.61 -0.48
CA PHE A 193 4.08 16.70 -1.22
C PHE A 193 3.88 16.51 -2.72
N PRO A 194 3.53 17.58 -3.46
CA PRO A 194 3.55 17.54 -4.92
C PRO A 194 4.99 17.39 -5.42
N SER A 195 5.14 16.63 -6.50
CA SER A 195 6.43 16.31 -7.13
C SER A 195 6.23 16.01 -8.62
N GLY A 196 6.09 17.04 -9.45
CA GLY A 196 5.80 16.87 -10.87
C GLY A 196 4.43 16.23 -11.10
N GLU A 197 4.40 15.11 -11.84
CA GLU A 197 3.17 14.35 -12.13
C GLU A 197 2.84 13.30 -11.06
N GLN A 198 3.60 13.26 -9.95
CA GLN A 198 3.41 12.33 -8.85
C GLN A 198 3.27 13.06 -7.51
N THR A 199 2.72 12.36 -6.53
CA THR A 199 2.75 12.74 -5.12
C THR A 199 3.79 11.90 -4.40
N ILE A 200 4.62 12.55 -3.58
CA ILE A 200 5.47 11.85 -2.62
C ILE A 200 4.81 11.92 -1.25
N GLU A 201 4.65 10.79 -0.58
CA GLU A 201 4.19 10.75 0.81
C GLU A 201 5.32 10.29 1.73
N ILE A 202 5.44 10.94 2.89
CA ILE A 202 6.32 10.53 3.98
C ILE A 202 5.40 10.12 5.13
N SER A 203 5.54 8.88 5.59
CA SER A 203 4.74 8.32 6.67
C SER A 203 5.58 7.88 7.85
N VAL A 204 5.07 8.05 9.07
CA VAL A 204 5.65 7.40 10.26
C VAL A 204 4.58 6.57 10.93
N TYR A 205 4.90 5.30 11.19
CA TYR A 205 4.05 4.35 11.90
C TYR A 205 4.69 3.97 13.24
N LYS A 206 3.96 4.15 14.35
CA LYS A 206 4.36 3.71 15.69
C LYS A 206 3.52 2.53 16.14
N ALA A 207 4.13 1.36 16.29
CA ALA A 207 3.42 0.19 16.80
C ALA A 207 3.26 0.29 18.33
N TYR A 208 2.06 0.65 18.81
CA TYR A 208 1.74 0.74 20.24
C TYR A 208 1.87 -0.59 21.02
N THR A 209 2.08 -1.71 20.33
CA THR A 209 2.19 -3.03 20.97
C THR A 209 3.47 -3.20 21.80
N SER A 210 4.46 -2.31 21.65
CA SER A 210 5.58 -2.24 22.58
C SER A 210 5.25 -1.28 23.73
N LYS A 211 4.96 -1.83 24.91
CA LYS A 211 4.56 -1.07 26.11
C LYS A 211 5.64 -0.13 26.69
N THR A 212 6.73 0.07 25.96
CA THR A 212 7.87 0.90 26.29
C THR A 212 8.54 1.31 24.98
N LEU A 213 7.92 2.25 24.26
CA LEU A 213 8.66 3.01 23.26
C LEU A 213 9.64 3.89 24.03
N ASP A 214 10.92 3.83 23.68
CA ASP A 214 11.92 4.74 24.26
C ASP A 214 11.73 6.17 23.74
N ASP A 215 10.97 6.31 22.64
CA ASP A 215 10.65 7.56 21.97
C ASP A 215 9.16 7.89 22.14
N ASP A 216 8.85 8.94 22.89
CA ASP A 216 7.49 9.43 23.18
C ASP A 216 7.01 10.50 22.19
N ARG A 217 7.83 10.89 21.20
CA ARG A 217 7.46 11.90 20.21
C ARG A 217 6.24 11.42 19.40
N PRO A 218 5.25 12.29 19.13
CA PRO A 218 4.14 11.96 18.23
C PRO A 218 4.62 11.59 16.82
N PRO A 219 3.93 10.69 16.08
CA PRO A 219 4.35 10.29 14.73
C PRO A 219 4.59 11.47 13.79
N CYS A 220 3.72 12.50 13.81
CA CYS A 220 3.89 13.67 12.94
C CYS A 220 5.12 14.52 13.29
N VAL A 221 5.57 14.54 14.54
CA VAL A 221 6.81 15.24 14.92
C VAL A 221 8.03 14.52 14.33
N ILE A 222 8.01 13.19 14.34
CA ILE A 222 9.07 12.37 13.73
C ILE A 222 9.03 12.54 12.20
N ALA A 223 7.84 12.45 11.58
CA ALA A 223 7.67 12.60 10.14
C ALA A 223 8.14 13.97 9.65
N ALA A 224 7.77 15.06 10.35
CA ALA A 224 8.20 16.40 9.99
C ALA A 224 9.73 16.57 10.08
N SER A 225 10.35 15.97 11.11
CA SER A 225 11.81 16.00 11.26
C SER A 225 12.53 15.26 10.12
N ALA A 226 12.01 14.09 9.73
CA ALA A 226 12.52 13.36 8.56
C ALA A 226 12.30 14.13 7.26
N ALA A 227 11.15 14.79 7.12
CA ALA A 227 10.80 15.56 5.94
C ALA A 227 11.71 16.77 5.72
N GLU A 228 12.24 17.42 6.76
CA GLU A 228 13.25 18.48 6.61
C GLU A 228 14.51 18.01 5.87
N ILE A 229 14.84 16.72 5.97
CA ILE A 229 15.99 16.10 5.30
C ILE A 229 15.61 15.54 3.93
N LEU A 230 14.43 14.92 3.82
CA LEU A 230 13.96 14.26 2.58
C LEU A 230 13.45 15.25 1.53
N VAL A 231 12.65 16.24 1.91
CA VAL A 231 11.98 17.17 0.97
C VAL A 231 12.97 17.89 0.01
N PRO A 232 14.18 18.30 0.45
CA PRO A 232 15.18 18.85 -0.45
C PRO A 232 15.64 17.92 -1.58
N ILE A 233 15.62 16.60 -1.37
CA ILE A 233 16.08 15.60 -2.37
C ILE A 233 14.95 15.03 -3.22
N LEU A 234 13.68 15.26 -2.83
CA LEU A 234 12.53 14.79 -3.61
C LEU A 234 12.50 15.44 -5.00
N PRO A 235 12.04 14.71 -6.04
CA PRO A 235 11.82 15.27 -7.37
C PRO A 235 10.89 16.49 -7.31
N ARG A 236 10.96 17.36 -8.33
CA ARG A 236 10.18 18.61 -8.40
C ARG A 236 8.99 18.47 -9.33
#